data_AF-A0A9X5XB78-F1
#
_entry.id   AF-A0A9X5XB78-F1
#
_cell.length_a   1.000
_cell.length_b   1.000
_cell.length_c   1.000
_cell.angle_alpha   90.00
_cell.angle_beta   90.00
_cell.angle_gamma   90.00
#
_symmetry.space_group_name_H-M   'P 1'
#
loop_
_entity.id
_entity.type
_entity.pdbx_description
1 polymer ?
#
loop_
_entity_poly.entity_id
_entity_poly.type
_entity_poly.pdbx_seq_one_letter_code
_entity_poly.pdbx_strand_id
1 'polypeptide(L)'
;TRPGFDDRSWQEAQRQTAPKGTLRAQGHDPIEVAETIRPVDIRELSQGVYVVDMGRTLAGWTRLTVRAEAGTTVRLVHGERLNSDGSVLARNDLVPGRCQTDEYVCAGGGADEVWEPRFSYKGFRYVQVSGLPAKPGPEQVLGRVVHTRVASTSTFSCSEPFYEQLD
;
A
#
# COMPACT_ATOMS: atom_id res chain seq x y z
N THR A 1 -13.72 7.58 16.80
CA THR A 1 -12.92 8.44 17.70
C THR A 1 -13.63 9.74 18.07
N ARG A 2 -14.96 9.86 17.91
CA ARG A 2 -15.70 11.08 18.26
C ARG A 2 -16.21 10.98 19.70
N PRO A 3 -16.37 12.12 20.41
CA PRO A 3 -16.98 12.11 21.74
C PRO A 3 -18.42 11.57 21.67
N GLY A 4 -18.89 10.96 22.76
CA GLY A 4 -20.25 10.41 22.87
C GLY A 4 -20.46 9.04 22.22
N PHE A 5 -19.38 8.35 21.82
CA PHE A 5 -19.47 6.95 21.39
C PHE A 5 -19.78 6.05 22.60
N ASP A 6 -20.65 5.06 22.43
CA ASP A 6 -20.97 4.08 23.47
C ASP A 6 -19.90 2.97 23.51
N ASP A 7 -18.92 3.15 24.41
CA ASP A 7 -17.80 2.23 24.63
C ASP A 7 -18.02 1.29 25.83
N ARG A 8 -19.23 1.19 26.39
CA ARG A 8 -19.52 0.35 27.58
C ARG A 8 -19.19 -1.13 27.41
N SER A 9 -19.11 -1.62 26.18
CA SER A 9 -18.74 -3.01 25.86
C SER A 9 -17.24 -3.21 25.63
N TRP A 10 -16.44 -2.14 25.68
CA TRP A 10 -14.99 -2.24 25.52
C TRP A 10 -14.35 -2.84 26.77
N GLN A 11 -13.27 -3.57 26.54
CA GLN A 11 -12.45 -4.08 27.64
C GLN A 11 -11.59 -2.95 28.20
N GLU A 12 -11.45 -2.92 29.52
CA GLU A 12 -10.55 -1.98 30.18
C GLU A 12 -9.08 -2.27 29.82
N ALA A 13 -8.35 -1.21 29.48
CA ALA A 13 -6.93 -1.30 29.21
C ALA A 13 -6.16 -1.74 30.46
N GLN A 14 -5.25 -2.70 30.28
CA GLN A 14 -4.42 -3.22 31.36
C GLN A 14 -3.09 -2.48 31.44
N ARG A 15 -2.61 -2.24 32.66
CA ARG A 15 -1.28 -1.68 32.89
C ARG A 15 -0.22 -2.67 32.43
N GLN A 16 0.69 -2.24 31.56
CA GLN A 16 1.83 -3.03 31.11
C GLN A 16 3.13 -2.51 31.71
N THR A 17 4.11 -3.40 31.88
CA THR A 17 5.48 -2.98 32.23
C THR A 17 6.06 -2.16 31.09
N ALA A 18 6.57 -0.97 31.39
CA ALA A 18 7.16 -0.10 30.38
C ALA A 18 8.42 -0.74 29.75
N PRO A 19 8.69 -0.51 28.45
CA PRO A 19 9.95 -0.89 27.84
C PRO A 19 11.14 -0.32 28.59
N LYS A 20 12.28 -1.03 28.55
CA LYS A 20 13.53 -0.55 29.13
C LYS A 20 14.06 0.63 28.29
N GLY A 21 14.43 1.73 28.93
CA GLY A 21 15.00 2.91 28.27
C GLY A 21 14.50 4.22 28.87
N THR A 22 14.89 5.33 28.26
CA THR A 22 14.43 6.66 28.67
C THR A 22 13.74 7.33 27.51
N LEU A 23 12.52 7.83 27.73
CA LEU A 23 11.76 8.52 26.70
C LEU A 23 12.53 9.75 26.22
N ARG A 24 12.59 9.94 24.89
CA ARG A 24 13.22 11.07 24.22
C ARG A 24 12.32 11.51 23.08
N ALA A 25 12.38 12.79 22.75
CA ALA A 25 11.79 13.28 21.51
C ALA A 25 12.50 12.66 20.31
N GLN A 26 11.75 12.39 19.24
CA GLN A 26 12.31 11.93 17.98
C GLN A 26 13.12 13.06 17.34
N GLY A 27 14.41 12.82 17.08
CA GLY A 27 15.35 13.83 16.58
C GLY A 27 15.47 13.92 15.06
N HIS A 28 14.52 13.35 14.33
CA HIS A 28 14.47 13.35 12.87
C HIS A 28 13.03 13.46 12.39
N ASP A 29 12.82 13.81 11.12
CA ASP A 29 11.49 13.96 10.53
C ASP A 29 10.67 12.66 10.60
N PRO A 30 9.32 12.76 10.66
CA PRO A 30 8.46 11.58 10.66
C PRO A 30 8.42 10.92 9.29
N ILE A 31 7.96 9.66 9.28
CA ILE A 31 7.61 8.94 8.06
C ILE A 31 6.20 9.36 7.65
N GLU A 32 6.02 9.81 6.40
CA GLU A 32 4.76 10.30 5.87
C GLU A 32 4.51 9.75 4.45
N VAL A 33 3.28 9.88 3.97
CA VAL A 33 2.98 9.71 2.54
C VAL A 33 3.57 10.91 1.79
N ALA A 34 4.72 10.71 1.15
CA ALA A 34 5.42 11.76 0.42
C ALA A 34 4.80 12.03 -0.96
N GLU A 35 4.22 11.01 -1.58
CA GLU A 35 3.64 11.09 -2.93
C GLU A 35 2.50 10.08 -3.13
N THR A 36 1.57 10.42 -4.02
CA THR A 36 0.53 9.52 -4.52
C THR A 36 0.78 9.21 -5.99
N ILE A 37 0.95 7.94 -6.31
CA ILE A 37 1.16 7.45 -7.69
C ILE A 37 -0.14 6.92 -8.27
N ARG A 38 -0.47 7.39 -9.48
CA ARG A 38 -1.50 6.77 -10.33
C ARG A 38 -0.85 5.66 -11.17
N PRO A 39 -1.50 4.51 -11.33
CA PRO A 39 -0.95 3.46 -12.17
C PRO A 39 -0.91 3.90 -13.64
N VAL A 40 0.13 3.45 -14.35
CA VAL A 40 0.31 3.73 -15.79
C VAL A 40 -0.36 2.69 -16.67
N ASP A 41 -0.61 1.49 -16.15
CA ASP A 41 -1.33 0.42 -16.85
C ASP A 41 -2.12 -0.48 -15.88
N ILE A 42 -3.23 -1.03 -16.37
CA ILE A 42 -4.03 -2.04 -15.69
C ILE A 42 -4.48 -3.07 -16.71
N ARG A 43 -3.96 -4.29 -16.57
CA ARG A 43 -4.28 -5.42 -17.45
C ARG A 43 -4.96 -6.56 -16.69
N GLU A 44 -5.81 -7.30 -17.38
CA GLU A 44 -6.41 -8.51 -16.84
C GLU A 44 -5.47 -9.68 -17.12
N LEU A 45 -5.07 -10.39 -16.06
CA LEU A 45 -4.20 -11.57 -16.14
C LEU A 45 -5.02 -12.83 -16.40
N SER A 46 -6.15 -12.95 -15.72
CA SER A 46 -7.17 -13.99 -15.87
C SER A 46 -8.49 -13.44 -15.34
N GLN A 47 -9.60 -14.16 -15.53
CA GLN A 47 -10.93 -13.68 -15.16
C GLN A 47 -10.98 -13.15 -13.71
N GLY A 48 -11.17 -11.84 -13.55
CA GLY A 48 -11.26 -11.18 -12.24
C GLY A 48 -9.94 -11.01 -11.48
N VAL A 49 -8.80 -11.25 -12.14
CA VAL A 49 -7.45 -11.02 -11.61
C VAL A 49 -6.75 -9.99 -12.48
N TYR A 50 -6.38 -8.86 -11.88
CA TYR A 50 -5.77 -7.73 -12.57
C TYR A 50 -4.34 -7.52 -12.10
N VAL A 51 -3.46 -7.07 -12.99
CA VAL A 51 -2.12 -6.60 -12.66
C VAL A 51 -2.06 -5.10 -12.96
N VAL A 52 -1.77 -4.33 -11.93
CA VAL A 52 -1.64 -2.88 -11.94
C VAL A 52 -0.14 -2.55 -11.97
N ASP A 53 0.31 -1.76 -12.96
CA ASP A 53 1.68 -1.25 -13.06
C ASP A 53 1.75 0.21 -12.58
N MET A 54 2.55 0.49 -11.55
CA MET A 54 2.80 1.84 -11.03
C MET A 54 3.78 2.66 -11.89
N GLY A 55 4.39 2.05 -12.91
CA GLY A 55 5.32 2.67 -13.84
C GLY A 55 6.76 2.69 -13.33
N ARG A 56 6.96 2.74 -12.02
CA ARG A 56 8.27 2.61 -11.36
C ARG A 56 8.17 1.81 -10.07
N THR A 57 9.31 1.29 -9.63
CA THR A 57 9.42 0.71 -8.29
C THR A 57 9.31 1.83 -7.26
N LEU A 58 8.45 1.62 -6.27
CA LEU A 58 8.23 2.54 -5.16
C LEU A 58 8.21 1.76 -3.85
N ALA A 59 8.30 2.50 -2.75
CA ALA A 59 8.30 1.93 -1.42
C ALA A 59 7.21 2.58 -0.56
N GLY A 60 6.34 1.76 0.03
CA GLY A 60 5.12 2.19 0.73
C GLY A 60 4.01 1.15 0.67
N TRP A 61 2.81 1.54 0.24
CA TRP A 61 1.64 0.66 0.14
C TRP A 61 0.64 1.14 -0.91
N THR A 62 -0.47 0.42 -1.08
CA THR A 62 -1.58 0.86 -1.92
C THR A 62 -2.73 1.46 -1.13
N ARG A 63 -3.39 2.48 -1.70
CA ARG A 63 -4.74 2.89 -1.31
C ARG A 63 -5.76 2.27 -2.26
N LEU A 64 -6.71 1.54 -1.69
CA LEU A 64 -7.83 0.92 -2.36
C LEU A 64 -9.08 1.79 -2.24
N THR A 65 -9.81 1.96 -3.33
CA THR A 65 -11.21 2.40 -3.34
C THR A 65 -12.06 1.31 -3.97
N VAL A 66 -13.01 0.76 -3.22
CA VAL A 66 -13.81 -0.38 -3.65
C VAL A 66 -15.26 -0.24 -3.21
N ARG A 67 -16.18 -0.73 -4.04
CA ARG A 67 -17.59 -0.93 -3.69
C ARG A 67 -17.96 -2.37 -4.02
N ALA A 68 -18.24 -3.17 -3.02
CA ALA A 68 -18.60 -4.58 -3.17
C ALA A 68 -19.56 -5.02 -2.05
N GLU A 69 -20.12 -6.22 -2.19
CA GLU A 69 -20.97 -6.83 -1.17
C GLU A 69 -20.20 -7.11 0.13
N ALA A 70 -20.92 -7.08 1.26
CA ALA A 70 -20.34 -7.35 2.57
C ALA A 70 -19.63 -8.72 2.60
N GLY A 71 -18.43 -8.78 3.18
CA GLY A 71 -17.64 -10.00 3.26
C GLY A 71 -16.80 -10.30 2.01
N THR A 72 -16.95 -9.54 0.92
CA THR A 72 -16.05 -9.66 -0.23
C THR A 72 -14.61 -9.35 0.20
N THR A 73 -13.66 -10.24 -0.12
CA THR A 73 -12.24 -10.02 0.18
C THR A 73 -11.51 -9.55 -1.07
N VAL A 74 -11.01 -8.32 -1.04
CA VAL A 74 -10.06 -7.81 -2.04
C VAL A 74 -8.66 -8.11 -1.57
N ARG A 75 -7.89 -8.86 -2.38
CA ARG A 75 -6.49 -9.19 -2.10
C ARG A 75 -5.57 -8.41 -3.04
N LEU A 76 -4.54 -7.79 -2.47
CA LEU A 76 -3.51 -7.03 -3.18
C LEU A 76 -2.14 -7.66 -2.91
N VAL A 77 -1.58 -8.31 -3.92
CA VAL A 77 -0.26 -8.95 -3.88
C VAL A 77 0.74 -8.07 -4.59
N HIS A 78 1.81 -7.68 -3.90
CA HIS A 78 2.77 -6.69 -4.39
C HIS A 78 4.08 -7.34 -4.80
N GLY A 79 4.74 -6.76 -5.80
CA GLY A 79 6.07 -7.20 -6.22
C GLY A 79 6.77 -6.20 -7.15
N GLU A 80 8.09 -6.32 -7.22
CA GLU A 80 8.93 -5.49 -8.08
C GLU A 80 9.00 -6.02 -9.51
N ARG A 81 8.68 -7.30 -9.69
CA ARG A 81 8.80 -8.03 -10.96
C ARG A 81 7.56 -8.86 -11.23
N LEU A 82 7.45 -9.30 -12.48
CA LEU A 82 6.45 -10.24 -12.93
C LEU A 82 7.09 -11.59 -13.22
N ASN A 83 6.33 -12.66 -13.03
CA ASN A 83 6.64 -13.99 -13.54
C ASN A 83 6.45 -14.03 -15.07
N SER A 84 6.91 -15.11 -15.70
CA SER A 84 6.78 -15.31 -17.15
C SER A 84 5.32 -15.37 -17.64
N ASP A 85 4.39 -15.80 -16.78
CA ASP A 85 2.95 -15.80 -17.06
C ASP A 85 2.30 -14.42 -16.86
N GLY A 86 3.06 -13.44 -16.38
CA GLY A 86 2.60 -12.10 -16.08
C GLY A 86 2.02 -11.90 -14.68
N SER A 87 1.93 -12.94 -13.85
CA SER A 87 1.55 -12.79 -12.43
C SER A 87 2.63 -12.03 -11.66
N VAL A 88 2.25 -11.43 -10.53
CA VAL A 88 3.21 -10.68 -9.71
C VAL A 88 4.12 -11.65 -8.95
N LEU A 89 5.43 -11.46 -9.10
CA LEU A 89 6.43 -12.18 -8.31
C LEU A 89 6.55 -11.54 -6.93
N ALA A 90 5.67 -11.97 -6.02
CA ALA A 90 5.72 -11.61 -4.60
C ALA A 90 6.70 -12.52 -3.86
N ARG A 91 7.99 -12.16 -3.85
CA ARG A 91 9.04 -12.91 -3.17
C ARG A 91 9.77 -12.05 -2.15
N ASN A 92 9.82 -12.52 -0.91
CA ASN A 92 10.71 -12.04 0.12
C ASN A 92 11.22 -13.24 0.93
N ASP A 93 12.45 -13.67 0.65
CA ASP A 93 13.05 -14.88 1.25
C ASP A 93 13.28 -14.75 2.77
N LEU A 94 13.13 -13.54 3.33
CA LEU A 94 13.27 -13.27 4.76
C LEU A 94 11.93 -13.28 5.51
N VAL A 95 10.79 -13.35 4.80
CA VAL A 95 9.45 -13.28 5.41
C VAL A 95 8.68 -14.56 5.10
N PRO A 96 8.55 -15.48 6.07
CA PRO A 96 7.74 -16.68 5.87
C PRO A 96 6.24 -16.32 5.79
N GLY A 97 5.47 -17.11 5.03
CA GLY A 97 4.02 -16.98 4.93
C GLY A 97 3.55 -15.94 3.91
N ARG A 98 2.53 -15.16 4.25
CA ARG A 98 1.85 -14.19 3.35
C ARG A 98 2.65 -12.90 3.19
N CYS A 99 3.83 -12.99 2.59
CA CYS A 99 4.66 -11.82 2.30
C CYS A 99 3.99 -10.90 1.25
N GLN A 100 4.27 -9.60 1.32
CA GLN A 100 3.86 -8.61 0.30
C GLN A 100 2.34 -8.59 -0.03
N THR A 101 1.49 -9.08 0.88
CA THR A 101 0.06 -9.25 0.62
C THR A 101 -0.76 -8.45 1.60
N ASP A 102 -1.72 -7.69 1.07
CA ASP A 102 -2.78 -7.04 1.83
C ASP A 102 -4.13 -7.68 1.48
N GLU A 103 -5.03 -7.74 2.48
CA GLU A 103 -6.41 -8.18 2.29
C GLU A 103 -7.35 -7.19 2.97
N TYR A 104 -8.36 -6.75 2.24
CA TYR A 104 -9.44 -5.92 2.74
C TYR A 104 -10.76 -6.67 2.61
N VAL A 105 -11.51 -6.76 3.71
CA VAL A 105 -12.85 -7.37 3.72
C VAL A 105 -13.86 -6.23 3.70
N CYS A 106 -14.66 -6.16 2.64
CA CYS A 106 -15.63 -5.10 2.44
C CYS A 106 -16.74 -5.16 3.50
N ALA A 107 -17.11 -4.00 4.02
CA ALA A 107 -18.21 -3.86 4.97
C ALA A 107 -19.57 -4.02 4.29
N GLY A 108 -19.67 -3.62 3.02
CA GLY A 108 -20.88 -3.75 2.21
C GLY A 108 -21.98 -2.78 2.66
N GLY A 109 -21.98 -1.57 2.09
CA GLY A 109 -22.94 -0.52 2.42
C GLY A 109 -23.50 0.23 1.22
N GLY A 110 -23.24 -0.24 -0.01
CA GLY A 110 -23.67 0.44 -1.23
C GLY A 110 -22.96 1.76 -1.53
N ALA A 111 -21.93 2.12 -0.76
CA ALA A 111 -21.06 3.28 -0.99
C ALA A 111 -19.62 2.82 -1.23
N ASP A 112 -18.78 3.73 -1.73
CA ASP A 112 -17.35 3.46 -1.91
C ASP A 112 -16.64 3.41 -0.54
N GLU A 113 -15.89 2.33 -0.33
CA GLU A 113 -15.02 2.10 0.81
C GLU A 113 -13.59 2.47 0.42
N VAL A 114 -12.93 3.26 1.27
CA VAL A 114 -11.54 3.67 1.09
C VAL A 114 -10.70 3.03 2.18
N TRP A 115 -9.67 2.30 1.77
CA TRP A 115 -8.78 1.60 2.67
C TRP A 115 -7.32 1.74 2.25
N GLU A 116 -6.45 1.89 3.24
CA GLU A 116 -4.99 1.77 3.08
C GLU A 116 -4.40 1.23 4.40
N PRO A 117 -3.33 0.40 4.35
CA PRO A 117 -2.74 -0.15 5.55
C PRO A 117 -2.03 0.94 6.37
N ARG A 118 -1.96 0.74 7.70
CA ARG A 118 -1.28 1.64 8.64
C ARG A 118 -0.03 1.05 9.28
N PHE A 119 0.10 -0.27 9.26
CA PHE A 119 1.14 -1.03 9.96
C PHE A 119 1.85 -2.02 9.02
N SER A 120 1.98 -1.66 7.74
CA SER A 120 2.68 -2.43 6.73
C SER A 120 3.47 -1.51 5.81
N TYR A 121 4.51 -2.06 5.18
CA TYR A 121 5.31 -1.39 4.16
C TYR A 121 5.86 -2.40 3.16
N LYS A 122 6.00 -2.00 1.88
CA LYS A 122 6.34 -2.87 0.76
C LYS A 122 7.19 -2.11 -0.27
N GLY A 123 8.16 -2.79 -0.88
CA GLY A 123 8.79 -2.35 -2.13
C GLY A 123 8.08 -3.02 -3.29
N PHE A 124 7.57 -2.24 -4.26
CA PHE A 124 6.81 -2.79 -5.38
C PHE A 124 6.73 -1.84 -6.57
N ARG A 125 6.52 -2.40 -7.75
CA ARG A 125 6.06 -1.70 -8.96
C ARG A 125 4.69 -2.21 -9.38
N TYR A 126 4.47 -3.52 -9.23
CA TYR A 126 3.28 -4.21 -9.68
C TYR A 126 2.40 -4.62 -8.49
N VAL A 127 1.09 -4.54 -8.71
CA VAL A 127 0.08 -5.00 -7.75
C VAL A 127 -0.89 -5.93 -8.46
N GLN A 128 -0.92 -7.19 -8.05
CA GLN A 128 -1.93 -8.14 -8.50
C GLN A 128 -3.15 -8.05 -7.58
N VAL A 129 -4.29 -7.70 -8.16
CA VAL A 129 -5.54 -7.44 -7.46
C VAL A 129 -6.56 -8.50 -7.85
N SER A 130 -7.24 -9.07 -6.85
CA SER A 130 -8.31 -10.05 -7.03
C SER A 130 -9.45 -9.79 -6.05
N GLY A 131 -10.65 -10.27 -6.38
CA GLY A 131 -11.85 -10.08 -5.56
C GLY A 131 -12.60 -8.76 -5.82
N LEU A 132 -12.18 -7.98 -6.82
CA LEU A 132 -12.95 -6.82 -7.29
C LEU A 132 -14.16 -7.28 -8.13
N PRO A 133 -15.29 -6.55 -8.09
CA PRO A 133 -16.48 -6.90 -8.86
C PRO A 133 -16.33 -6.65 -10.37
N ALA A 134 -15.37 -5.81 -10.77
CA ALA A 134 -15.05 -5.47 -12.14
C ALA A 134 -13.60 -4.98 -12.26
N LYS A 135 -13.14 -4.76 -13.49
CA LYS A 135 -11.82 -4.16 -13.77
C LYS A 135 -11.70 -2.80 -13.06
N PRO A 136 -10.66 -2.59 -12.22
CA PRO A 136 -10.48 -1.31 -11.54
C PRO A 136 -10.08 -0.21 -12.53
N GLY A 137 -10.61 0.98 -12.31
CA GLY A 137 -10.07 2.21 -12.88
C GLY A 137 -8.77 2.64 -12.17
N PRO A 138 -8.00 3.57 -12.77
CA PRO A 138 -6.71 4.03 -12.23
C PRO A 138 -6.82 4.72 -10.87
N GLU A 139 -8.00 5.25 -10.52
CA GLU A 139 -8.26 5.89 -9.22
C GLU A 139 -8.49 4.89 -8.08
N GLN A 140 -8.79 3.63 -8.41
CA GLN A 140 -9.19 2.63 -7.41
C GLN A 140 -8.02 1.96 -6.72
N VAL A 141 -6.83 1.95 -7.34
CA VAL A 141 -5.61 1.36 -6.77
C VAL A 141 -4.47 2.35 -6.97
N LEU A 142 -4.22 3.17 -5.95
CA LEU A 142 -3.17 4.19 -5.98
C LEU A 142 -1.96 3.71 -5.18
N GLY A 143 -0.75 3.97 -5.70
CA GLY A 143 0.48 3.84 -4.93
C GLY A 143 0.63 4.98 -3.93
N ARG A 144 1.04 4.66 -2.71
CA ARG A 144 1.43 5.60 -1.65
C ARG A 144 2.93 5.44 -1.46
N VAL A 145 3.70 6.46 -1.87
CA VAL A 145 5.14 6.50 -1.59
C VAL A 145 5.31 7.01 -0.17
N VAL A 146 6.03 6.25 0.65
CA VAL A 146 6.13 6.50 2.08
C VAL A 146 7.59 6.47 2.49
N HIS A 147 8.07 7.57 3.05
CA HIS A 147 9.41 7.65 3.61
C HIS A 147 9.49 8.83 4.58
N THR A 148 10.63 8.98 5.25
CA THR A 148 10.94 10.16 6.06
C THR A 148 10.75 11.43 5.23
N ARG A 149 10.00 12.41 5.75
CA ARG A 149 9.66 13.66 5.05
C ARG A 149 10.84 14.66 5.02
N VAL A 150 11.97 14.23 4.46
CA VAL A 150 13.13 15.12 4.26
C VAL A 150 12.91 16.05 3.06
N ALA A 151 13.50 17.24 3.12
CA ALA A 151 13.49 18.17 2.00
C ALA A 151 14.40 17.67 0.87
N SER A 152 13.99 17.86 -0.39
CA SER A 152 14.91 17.75 -1.52
C SER A 152 15.81 18.99 -1.54
N THR A 153 17.12 18.79 -1.52
CA THR A 153 18.11 19.88 -1.39
C THR A 153 18.98 20.07 -2.63
N SER A 154 18.85 19.20 -3.64
CA SER A 154 19.70 19.23 -4.81
C SER A 154 18.99 18.62 -6.02
N THR A 155 19.38 19.08 -7.19
CA THR A 155 18.94 18.54 -8.48
C THR A 155 20.18 18.28 -9.34
N PHE A 156 20.07 17.33 -10.26
CA PHE A 156 21.09 17.01 -11.24
C PHE A 156 20.46 17.07 -12.64
N SER A 157 21.23 17.57 -13.63
CA SER A 157 20.86 17.49 -15.04
C SER A 157 22.11 17.63 -15.92
N CYS A 158 22.11 16.96 -17.07
CA CYS A 158 23.17 16.94 -18.06
C CYS A 158 22.60 16.72 -19.47
N SER A 159 23.46 16.84 -20.49
CA SER A 159 23.06 16.70 -21.89
C SER A 159 22.97 15.25 -22.39
N GLU A 160 23.34 14.27 -21.57
CA GLU A 160 23.36 12.85 -21.94
C GLU A 160 22.07 12.17 -21.42
N PRO A 161 21.11 11.83 -22.30
CA PRO A 161 19.78 11.36 -21.89
C PRO A 161 19.76 10.11 -21.02
N PHE A 162 20.79 9.26 -21.10
CA PHE A 162 20.88 8.08 -20.23
C PHE A 162 21.00 8.46 -18.76
N TYR A 163 21.75 9.50 -18.42
CA TYR A 163 21.97 9.90 -17.02
C TYR A 163 20.78 10.65 -16.41
N GLU A 164 19.89 11.21 -17.23
CA GLU A 164 18.62 11.82 -16.76
C GLU A 164 17.59 10.77 -16.28
N GLN A 165 17.89 9.47 -16.40
CA GLN A 165 17.02 8.37 -15.98
C GLN A 165 17.45 7.72 -14.65
N LEU A 166 18.54 8.20 -14.05
CA LEU A 166 19.05 7.69 -12.78
C LEU A 166 18.48 8.55 -11.64
N ASP A 167 17.53 7.97 -10.91
CA ASP A 167 17.08 8.46 -9.60
C ASP A 167 18.08 8.08 -8.49
#